data_AF-G1V997-F1
#
_entry.id   AF-G1V997-F1
#
_cell.length_a   1.000
_cell.length_b   1.000
_cell.length_c   1.000
_cell.angle_alpha   90.00
_cell.angle_beta   90.00
_cell.angle_gamma   90.00
#
_symmetry.space_group_name_H-M   'P 1'
#
loop_
_entity.id
_entity.type
_entity.pdbx_description
1 polymer ?
#
loop_
_entity_poly.entity_id
_entity_poly.type
_entity_poly.pdbx_seq_one_letter_code
_entity_poly.pdbx_strand_id
1 'polypeptide(L)'
;MIDEKTTYLKLPLPHPDNLLEDDVLRLRETLQGLDAEAKTQDDALKAQSDGLQGVEEELRQQKQDLRDLLAAAVVSAFSPAGSRPGLIAKGTNYTVPSYTVGNKRLRVYLCGLRCEAGTDEAVHQYQEVGTAGAASTVIRWHDAIPTDYDILVEVI
;
A
#
# COMPACT_ATOMS: atom_id res chain seq x y z
N MET A 1 -51.60 28.53 26.66
CA MET A 1 -50.52 27.63 27.09
C MET A 1 -49.19 28.28 26.70
N ILE A 2 -48.29 28.44 27.67
CA ILE A 2 -46.93 28.97 27.45
C ILE A 2 -46.06 27.83 26.89
N ASP A 3 -45.32 28.11 25.81
CA ASP A 3 -44.58 27.10 25.03
C ASP A 3 -43.07 27.38 25.01
N GLU A 4 -42.45 27.40 26.20
CA GLU A 4 -40.99 27.44 26.31
C GLU A 4 -40.37 26.13 25.81
N LYS A 5 -39.19 26.22 25.18
CA LYS A 5 -38.53 25.07 24.53
C LYS A 5 -37.05 24.99 24.86
N THR A 6 -36.50 23.78 24.87
CA THR A 6 -35.05 23.54 24.88
C THR A 6 -34.37 24.16 23.64
N THR A 7 -33.09 24.52 23.77
CA THR A 7 -32.36 25.26 22.72
C THR A 7 -32.15 24.46 21.45
N TYR A 8 -31.73 23.20 21.56
CA TYR A 8 -31.32 22.37 20.42
C TYR A 8 -32.48 21.57 19.84
N LEU A 9 -33.02 20.63 20.63
CA LEU A 9 -34.07 19.70 20.19
C LEU A 9 -35.49 20.31 20.17
N LYS A 10 -35.64 21.57 20.60
CA LYS A 10 -36.93 22.29 20.64
C LYS A 10 -38.04 21.58 21.43
N LEU A 11 -37.65 20.72 22.38
CA LEU A 11 -38.56 20.00 23.27
C LEU A 11 -39.32 20.95 24.19
N PRO A 12 -40.62 20.72 24.46
CA PRO A 12 -41.42 21.52 25.39
C PRO A 12 -40.86 21.47 26.81
N LEU A 13 -40.79 22.64 27.45
CA LEU A 13 -40.47 22.80 28.86
C LEU A 13 -41.76 23.02 29.66
N PRO A 14 -41.86 22.46 30.88
CA PRO A 14 -42.98 22.72 31.77
C PRO A 14 -42.95 24.17 32.26
N HIS A 15 -44.12 24.79 32.48
CA HIS A 15 -44.24 26.17 32.96
C HIS A 15 -45.23 26.27 34.14
N PRO A 16 -44.93 27.04 35.20
CA PRO A 16 -45.77 27.12 36.39
C PRO A 16 -47.21 27.61 36.12
N ASP A 17 -47.39 28.45 35.10
CA ASP A 17 -48.72 28.96 34.71
C ASP A 17 -49.49 28.05 33.72
N ASN A 18 -48.93 26.89 33.32
CA ASN A 18 -49.65 25.90 32.53
C ASN A 18 -50.43 24.94 33.46
N LEU A 19 -51.52 24.36 32.94
CA LEU A 19 -52.19 23.27 33.63
C LEU A 19 -51.32 22.01 33.61
N LEU A 20 -51.32 21.28 34.72
CA LEU A 20 -50.53 20.05 34.87
C LEU A 20 -50.89 18.99 33.81
N GLU A 21 -52.17 18.87 33.47
CA GLU A 21 -52.66 17.92 32.47
C GLU A 21 -52.11 18.20 31.07
N ASP A 22 -51.95 19.47 30.70
CA ASP A 22 -51.39 19.89 29.40
C ASP A 22 -49.89 19.57 29.33
N ASP A 23 -49.13 19.91 30.38
CA ASP A 23 -47.69 19.67 30.41
C ASP A 23 -47.37 18.16 30.51
N VAL A 24 -48.15 17.37 31.25
CA VAL A 24 -47.95 15.91 31.36
C VAL A 24 -48.13 15.22 30.01
N LEU A 25 -49.14 15.61 29.22
CA LEU A 25 -49.36 15.03 27.89
C LEU A 25 -48.23 15.40 26.91
N ARG A 26 -47.84 16.68 26.86
CA ARG A 26 -46.75 17.17 26.01
C ARG A 26 -45.41 16.52 26.33
N LEU A 27 -45.10 16.35 27.62
CA LEU A 27 -43.87 15.70 28.06
C LEU A 27 -43.87 14.20 27.74
N ARG A 28 -45.02 13.52 27.88
CA ARG A 28 -45.14 12.10 27.50
C ARG A 28 -44.85 11.90 26.02
N GLU A 29 -45.49 12.70 25.15
CA GLU A 29 -45.28 12.63 23.70
C GLU A 29 -43.80 12.90 23.36
N THR A 30 -43.19 13.89 24.03
CA THR A 30 -41.78 14.20 23.87
C THR A 30 -40.86 13.04 24.24
N LEU A 31 -41.12 12.38 25.37
CA LEU A 31 -40.33 11.23 25.81
C LEU A 31 -40.45 10.05 24.84
N GLN A 32 -41.64 9.81 24.30
CA GLN A 32 -41.85 8.80 23.27
C GLN A 32 -41.11 9.15 21.96
N GLY A 33 -41.11 10.43 21.57
CA GLY A 33 -40.34 10.91 20.43
C GLY A 33 -38.83 10.75 20.62
N LEU A 34 -38.32 11.08 21.81
CA LEU A 34 -36.90 10.90 22.15
C LEU A 34 -36.48 9.43 22.14
N ASP A 35 -37.31 8.53 22.65
CA ASP A 35 -37.05 7.09 22.63
C ASP A 35 -36.96 6.55 21.18
N ALA A 36 -37.89 6.98 20.32
CA ALA A 36 -37.87 6.62 18.91
C ALA A 36 -36.64 7.19 18.16
N GLU A 37 -36.25 8.42 18.46
CA GLU A 37 -35.06 9.06 17.87
C GLU A 37 -33.77 8.37 18.34
N ALA A 38 -33.66 8.04 19.64
CA ALA A 38 -32.54 7.31 20.19
C ALA A 38 -32.39 5.94 19.51
N LYS A 39 -33.50 5.21 19.33
CA LYS A 39 -33.51 3.97 18.56
C LYS A 39 -33.02 4.16 17.13
N THR A 40 -33.48 5.21 16.46
CA THR A 40 -33.08 5.51 15.07
C THR A 40 -31.58 5.81 14.98
N GLN A 41 -31.03 6.54 15.94
CA GLN A 41 -29.60 6.82 16.02
C GLN A 41 -28.77 5.57 16.30
N ASP A 42 -29.21 4.70 17.21
CA ASP A 42 -28.56 3.42 17.49
C ASP A 42 -28.52 2.52 16.25
N ASP A 43 -29.64 2.43 15.52
CA ASP A 43 -29.71 1.65 14.29
C ASP A 43 -28.79 2.24 13.20
N ALA A 44 -28.70 3.58 13.09
CA ALA A 44 -27.81 4.26 12.15
C ALA A 44 -26.32 4.08 12.51
N LEU A 45 -25.96 4.22 13.79
CA LEU A 45 -24.59 4.00 14.27
C LEU A 45 -24.15 2.56 14.06
N LYS A 46 -25.05 1.60 14.28
CA LYS A 46 -24.79 0.19 14.00
C LYS A 46 -24.55 -0.05 12.52
N ALA A 47 -25.41 0.47 11.65
CA ALA A 47 -25.23 0.35 10.20
C ALA A 47 -23.91 0.97 9.73
N GLN A 48 -23.50 2.10 10.32
CA GLN A 48 -22.22 2.73 10.03
C GLN A 48 -21.03 1.88 10.53
N SER A 49 -21.12 1.32 11.73
CA SER A 49 -20.10 0.43 12.29
C SER A 49 -19.91 -0.82 11.42
N ASP A 50 -21.01 -1.47 11.02
CA ASP A 50 -20.98 -2.66 10.16
C ASP A 50 -20.38 -2.32 8.79
N GLY A 51 -20.72 -1.15 8.22
CA GLY A 51 -20.13 -0.65 6.98
C GLY A 51 -18.62 -0.39 7.08
N LEU A 52 -18.16 0.20 8.18
CA LEU A 52 -16.73 0.45 8.42
C LEU A 52 -15.94 -0.86 8.58
N GLN A 53 -16.50 -1.86 9.25
CA GLN A 53 -15.89 -3.19 9.36
C GLN A 53 -15.71 -3.83 7.99
N GLY A 54 -16.73 -3.77 7.12
CA GLY A 54 -16.61 -4.26 5.74
C GLY A 54 -15.49 -3.58 4.95
N VAL A 55 -15.40 -2.25 5.03
CA VAL A 55 -14.31 -1.49 4.36
C VAL A 55 -12.93 -1.85 4.92
N GLU A 56 -12.81 -2.08 6.23
CA GLU A 56 -11.55 -2.48 6.86
C GLU A 56 -11.08 -3.86 6.37
N GLU A 57 -12.00 -4.81 6.24
CA GLU A 57 -11.73 -6.14 5.68
C GLU A 57 -11.28 -6.06 4.22
N GLU A 58 -12.00 -5.29 3.38
CA GLU A 58 -11.62 -5.07 1.98
C GLU A 58 -10.22 -4.45 1.85
N LEU A 59 -9.93 -3.42 2.65
CA LEU A 59 -8.62 -2.76 2.65
C LEU A 59 -7.52 -3.73 3.09
N ARG A 60 -7.80 -4.58 4.07
CA ARG A 60 -6.85 -5.60 4.53
C ARG A 60 -6.57 -6.62 3.42
N GLN A 61 -7.60 -7.05 2.69
CA GLN A 61 -7.43 -7.95 1.55
C GLN A 61 -6.62 -7.29 0.44
N GLN A 62 -6.97 -6.06 0.03
CA GLN A 62 -6.23 -5.32 -1.00
C GLN A 62 -4.75 -5.12 -0.64
N LYS A 63 -4.44 -4.84 0.63
CA LYS A 63 -3.05 -4.73 1.11
C LYS A 63 -2.30 -6.05 1.00
N GLN A 64 -2.98 -7.18 1.24
CA GLN A 64 -2.38 -8.50 1.10
C GLN A 64 -2.13 -8.82 -0.38
N ASP A 65 -3.13 -8.60 -1.24
CA ASP A 65 -3.00 -8.82 -2.69
C ASP A 65 -1.87 -7.99 -3.29
N LEU A 66 -1.74 -6.71 -2.89
CA LEU A 66 -0.65 -5.85 -3.32
C LEU A 66 0.72 -6.36 -2.86
N ARG A 67 0.82 -6.91 -1.65
CA ARG A 67 2.07 -7.53 -1.17
C ARG A 67 2.43 -8.76 -1.97
N ASP A 68 1.45 -9.60 -2.28
CA ASP A 68 1.67 -10.83 -3.03
C ASP A 68 2.04 -10.53 -4.49
N LEU A 69 1.39 -9.53 -5.10
CA LEU A 69 1.77 -9.00 -6.42
C LEU A 69 3.18 -8.42 -6.42
N LEU A 70 3.57 -7.66 -5.39
CA LEU A 70 4.92 -7.09 -5.30
C LEU A 70 5.97 -8.19 -5.11
N ALA A 71 5.70 -9.18 -4.25
CA ALA A 71 6.58 -10.33 -4.04
C ALA A 71 6.75 -11.16 -5.33
N ALA A 72 5.71 -11.26 -6.16
CA ALA A 72 5.80 -11.92 -7.46
C ALA A 72 6.50 -11.06 -8.54
N ALA A 73 6.38 -9.73 -8.47
CA ALA A 73 6.92 -8.82 -9.47
C ALA A 73 8.44 -8.61 -9.34
N VAL A 74 8.98 -8.67 -8.11
CA VAL A 74 10.42 -8.52 -7.88
C VAL A 74 11.11 -9.88 -8.03
N VAL A 75 11.82 -10.08 -9.14
CA VAL A 75 12.64 -11.27 -9.34
C VAL A 75 14.09 -10.92 -9.07
N SER A 76 14.73 -11.59 -8.11
CA SER A 76 16.12 -11.35 -7.77
C SER A 76 17.02 -12.58 -7.95
N ALA A 77 18.30 -12.33 -8.22
CA ALA A 77 19.35 -13.32 -8.20
C ALA A 77 20.54 -12.78 -7.39
N PHE A 78 21.05 -13.59 -6.47
CA PHE A 78 22.17 -13.22 -5.61
C PHE A 78 23.32 -14.20 -5.76
N SER A 79 24.52 -13.67 -6.04
CA SER A 79 25.78 -14.42 -5.98
C SER A 79 26.61 -13.86 -4.83
N PRO A 80 26.70 -14.56 -3.69
CA PRO A 80 27.50 -14.13 -2.55
C PRO A 80 29.00 -14.04 -2.89
N ALA A 81 29.70 -13.18 -2.16
CA ALA A 81 31.16 -13.17 -2.13
C ALA A 81 31.72 -14.55 -1.75
N GLY A 82 32.75 -15.00 -2.46
CA GLY A 82 33.41 -16.29 -2.29
C GLY A 82 32.66 -17.49 -2.86
N SER A 83 31.43 -17.33 -3.36
CA SER A 83 30.63 -18.46 -3.85
C SER A 83 30.96 -18.88 -5.28
N ARG A 84 31.58 -18.00 -6.08
CA ARG A 84 31.91 -18.26 -7.48
C ARG A 84 33.20 -19.08 -7.59
N PRO A 85 33.29 -20.04 -8.54
CA PRO A 85 34.47 -20.88 -8.71
C PRO A 85 35.70 -20.13 -9.25
N GLY A 86 35.51 -18.91 -9.76
CA GLY A 86 36.57 -18.07 -10.29
C GLY A 86 36.11 -16.65 -10.60
N LEU A 87 37.08 -15.81 -10.95
CA LEU A 87 36.89 -14.45 -11.43
C LEU A 87 35.98 -14.43 -12.66
N ILE A 88 35.07 -13.45 -12.74
CA ILE A 88 34.41 -13.12 -14.02
C ILE A 88 35.36 -12.19 -14.78
N ALA A 89 35.91 -12.63 -15.91
CA ALA A 89 36.82 -11.79 -16.68
C ALA A 89 36.09 -10.59 -17.31
N LYS A 90 36.83 -9.49 -17.53
CA LYS A 90 36.33 -8.32 -18.27
C LYS A 90 35.70 -8.74 -19.61
N GLY A 91 34.55 -8.14 -19.95
CA GLY A 91 33.84 -8.42 -21.19
C GLY A 91 33.06 -9.74 -21.20
N THR A 92 33.01 -10.45 -20.06
CA THR A 92 32.32 -11.74 -19.98
C THR A 92 30.82 -11.54 -19.74
N ASN A 93 30.02 -12.38 -20.41
CA ASN A 93 28.59 -12.44 -20.20
C ASN A 93 28.26 -13.05 -18.83
N TYR A 94 27.29 -12.49 -18.13
CA TYR A 94 26.78 -12.97 -16.85
C TYR A 94 25.26 -13.17 -16.93
N THR A 95 24.78 -14.32 -16.47
CA THR A 95 23.35 -14.66 -16.50
C THR A 95 22.60 -13.97 -15.37
N VAL A 96 21.48 -13.34 -15.73
CA VAL A 96 20.58 -12.63 -14.82
C VAL A 96 19.13 -13.10 -15.07
N PRO A 97 18.19 -12.86 -14.14
CA PRO A 97 16.78 -13.11 -14.39
C PRO A 97 16.28 -12.40 -15.65
N SER A 98 15.25 -12.94 -16.29
CA SER A 98 14.71 -12.38 -17.54
C SER A 98 14.24 -10.93 -17.32
N TYR A 99 14.68 -10.02 -18.18
CA TYR A 99 14.33 -8.60 -18.15
C TYR A 99 14.14 -8.05 -19.58
N THR A 100 13.54 -6.87 -19.73
CA THR A 100 13.42 -6.18 -21.02
C THR A 100 14.56 -5.18 -21.20
N VAL A 101 15.35 -5.33 -22.26
CA VAL A 101 16.51 -4.47 -22.54
C VAL A 101 16.08 -3.02 -22.77
N GLY A 102 16.77 -2.08 -22.12
CA GLY A 102 16.56 -0.64 -22.24
C GLY A 102 15.38 -0.07 -21.45
N ASN A 103 14.62 -0.91 -20.72
CA ASN A 103 13.41 -0.48 -19.99
C ASN A 103 13.69 0.02 -18.56
N LYS A 104 14.97 0.10 -18.13
CA LYS A 104 15.39 0.58 -16.80
C LYS A 104 14.78 -0.17 -15.61
N ARG A 105 14.39 -1.44 -15.85
CA ARG A 105 13.80 -2.35 -14.86
C ARG A 105 14.80 -3.32 -14.25
N LEU A 106 16.00 -3.44 -14.85
CA LEU A 106 17.10 -4.21 -14.28
C LEU A 106 17.93 -3.31 -13.37
N ARG A 107 18.15 -3.74 -12.13
CA ARG A 107 19.06 -3.12 -11.17
C ARG A 107 20.14 -4.13 -10.83
N VAL A 108 21.40 -3.73 -10.99
CA VAL A 108 22.56 -4.56 -10.67
C VAL A 108 23.34 -3.85 -9.58
N TYR A 109 23.71 -4.60 -8.55
CA TYR A 109 24.50 -4.14 -7.43
C TYR A 109 25.75 -4.99 -7.28
N LEU A 110 26.86 -4.34 -6.98
CA LEU A 110 28.14 -4.95 -6.71
C LEU A 110 28.64 -4.46 -5.35
N CYS A 111 28.84 -5.36 -4.39
CA CYS A 111 29.18 -4.97 -3.02
C CYS A 111 28.20 -3.97 -2.40
N GLY A 112 26.91 -4.14 -2.69
CA GLY A 112 25.83 -3.24 -2.28
C GLY A 112 25.77 -1.88 -3.00
N LEU A 113 26.73 -1.57 -3.89
CA LEU A 113 26.71 -0.33 -4.68
C LEU A 113 25.99 -0.56 -6.02
N ARG A 114 25.09 0.36 -6.38
CA ARG A 114 24.35 0.29 -7.64
C ARG A 114 25.29 0.54 -8.83
N CYS A 115 25.27 -0.38 -9.79
CA CYS A 115 25.95 -0.25 -11.07
C CYS A 115 25.09 0.51 -12.08
N GLU A 116 25.74 1.28 -12.94
CA GLU A 116 25.12 1.94 -14.07
C GLU A 116 25.27 1.09 -15.35
N ALA A 117 24.19 1.03 -16.12
CA ALA A 117 24.11 0.30 -17.37
C ALA A 117 24.45 1.21 -18.56
N GLY A 118 25.26 0.74 -19.50
CA GLY A 118 25.51 1.45 -20.75
C GLY A 118 26.63 0.82 -21.56
N THR A 119 26.81 1.28 -22.80
CA THR A 119 27.80 0.71 -23.73
C THR A 119 29.19 1.30 -23.60
N ASP A 120 29.33 2.45 -22.93
CA ASP A 120 30.62 3.10 -22.70
C ASP A 120 31.32 2.46 -21.49
N GLU A 121 32.37 1.66 -21.75
CA GLU A 121 33.13 0.94 -20.74
C GLU A 121 33.90 1.87 -19.77
N ALA A 122 34.13 3.13 -20.13
CA ALA A 122 34.83 4.08 -19.26
C ALA A 122 33.91 4.71 -18.20
N VAL A 123 32.58 4.60 -18.39
CA VAL A 123 31.56 5.27 -17.56
C VAL A 123 30.67 4.26 -16.85
N HIS A 124 30.30 3.17 -17.53
CA HIS A 124 29.34 2.20 -17.05
C HIS A 124 30.04 0.92 -16.56
N GLN A 125 29.42 0.20 -15.63
CA GLN A 125 30.02 -1.03 -15.08
C GLN A 125 29.58 -2.27 -15.86
N TYR A 126 28.42 -2.21 -16.52
CA TYR A 126 27.92 -3.28 -17.36
C TYR A 126 27.10 -2.74 -18.53
N GLN A 127 26.89 -3.59 -19.53
CA GLN A 127 25.91 -3.37 -20.59
C GLN A 127 24.85 -4.48 -20.57
N GLU A 128 23.61 -4.09 -20.85
CA GLU A 128 22.54 -5.04 -21.14
C GLU A 128 22.78 -5.65 -22.54
N VAL A 129 22.77 -6.98 -22.64
CA VAL A 129 23.01 -7.66 -23.93
C VAL A 129 21.67 -7.94 -24.59
N GLY A 130 21.47 -7.47 -25.81
CA GLY A 130 20.28 -7.74 -26.62
C GLY A 130 19.75 -6.51 -27.34
N THR A 131 18.53 -6.63 -27.87
CA THR A 131 17.85 -5.56 -28.60
C THR A 131 16.91 -4.82 -27.66
N ALA A 132 16.95 -3.48 -27.67
CA ALA A 132 16.03 -2.66 -26.87
C ALA A 132 14.56 -3.05 -27.12
N GLY A 133 13.80 -3.24 -26.03
CA GLY A 133 12.42 -3.71 -26.06
C GLY A 133 12.24 -5.22 -26.15
N ALA A 134 13.29 -6.01 -26.36
CA ALA A 134 13.25 -7.47 -26.32
C ALA A 134 13.64 -8.01 -24.94
N ALA A 135 13.22 -9.24 -24.64
CA ALA A 135 13.64 -9.96 -23.44
C ALA A 135 15.10 -10.41 -23.54
N SER A 136 15.84 -10.34 -22.43
CA SER A 136 17.19 -10.87 -22.27
C SER A 136 17.38 -11.46 -20.88
N THR A 137 18.35 -12.36 -20.76
CA THR A 137 18.81 -12.98 -19.50
C THR A 137 20.30 -12.77 -19.28
N VAL A 138 20.91 -11.82 -20.00
CA VAL A 138 22.36 -11.67 -20.04
C VAL A 138 22.77 -10.20 -19.96
N ILE A 139 23.67 -9.91 -19.04
CA ILE A 139 24.47 -8.68 -19.04
C ILE A 139 25.91 -9.00 -19.40
N ARG A 140 26.70 -7.97 -19.74
CA ARG A 140 28.15 -8.10 -19.91
C ARG A 140 28.85 -7.08 -19.02
N TRP A 141 29.79 -7.55 -18.22
CA TRP A 141 30.61 -6.71 -17.35
C TRP A 141 31.71 -6.00 -18.15
N HIS A 142 31.92 -4.71 -17.86
CA HIS A 142 33.00 -3.92 -18.46
C HIS A 142 34.33 -4.04 -17.71
N ASP A 143 34.27 -4.50 -16.46
CA ASP A 143 35.40 -4.80 -15.60
C ASP A 143 35.45 -6.28 -15.21
N ALA A 144 36.61 -6.73 -14.74
CA ALA A 144 36.72 -8.04 -14.12
C ALA A 144 36.08 -8.01 -12.73
N ILE A 145 35.31 -9.03 -12.38
CA ILE A 145 34.61 -9.13 -11.09
C ILE A 145 35.29 -10.20 -10.21
N PRO A 146 36.06 -9.78 -9.18
CA PRO A 146 36.70 -10.65 -8.19
C PRO A 146 35.71 -11.60 -7.51
N THR A 147 36.18 -12.76 -7.03
CA THR A 147 35.30 -13.72 -6.36
C THR A 147 34.80 -13.24 -5.01
N ASP A 148 35.53 -12.36 -4.33
CA ASP A 148 35.18 -11.76 -3.03
C ASP A 148 34.13 -10.64 -3.12
N TYR A 149 33.61 -10.36 -4.31
CA TYR A 149 32.53 -9.40 -4.51
C TYR A 149 31.17 -10.11 -4.52
N ASP A 150 30.17 -9.59 -3.82
CA ASP A 150 28.78 -10.01 -3.99
C ASP A 150 28.14 -9.31 -5.19
N ILE A 151 27.27 -10.04 -5.88
CA ILE A 151 26.44 -9.53 -6.98
C ILE A 151 24.98 -9.75 -6.61
N LEU A 152 24.20 -8.67 -6.58
CA LEU A 152 22.74 -8.73 -6.48
C LEU A 152 22.13 -8.17 -7.75
N VAL A 153 21.20 -8.89 -8.35
CA VAL A 153 20.44 -8.44 -9.50
C VAL A 153 18.96 -8.50 -9.17
N GLU A 154 18.26 -7.41 -9.44
CA GLU A 154 16.81 -7.29 -9.24
C GLU A 154 16.15 -6.85 -10.55
N VAL A 155 15.04 -7.51 -10.90
CA VAL A 155 14.14 -7.12 -11.98
C VAL A 155 12.84 -6.64 -11.34
N ILE A 156 12.41 -5.44 -11.70
CA ILE A 156 11.23 -4.75 -11.12
C ILE A 156 10.22 -4.28 -12.18
#